data_AF-A0A6G0Y3W2-F1
#
_entry.id   AF-A0A6G0Y3W2-F1
#
_cell.length_a   1.000
_cell.length_b   1.000
_cell.length_c   1.000
_cell.angle_alpha   90.00
_cell.angle_beta   90.00
_cell.angle_gamma   90.00
#
_symmetry.space_group_name_H-M   'P 1'
#
loop_
_entity.id
_entity.type
_entity.pdbx_description
1 polymer ?
#
loop_
_entity_poly.entity_id
_entity_poly.type
_entity_poly.pdbx_seq_one_letter_code
_entity_poly.pdbx_strand_id
1 'polypeptide(L)'
;MDHFKKILLEHNIKIGSKADSYILNKSNEIIKVENIVNQHETNNIIIIGKHFEIKKAFYDNPIDSTFLNVYEVNNLSENYKYWSYDCIKTKMILFELDEKKIAYPIIHALTDN
;
A
#
# COMPACT_ATOMS: atom_id res chain seq x y z
N MET A 1 -15.19 -14.99 16.49
CA MET A 1 -14.82 -14.27 15.26
C MET A 1 -14.00 -13.09 15.71
N ASP A 2 -12.69 -13.22 15.60
CA ASP A 2 -11.78 -12.24 16.20
C ASP A 2 -11.56 -11.09 15.22
N HIS A 3 -11.94 -9.90 15.67
CA HIS A 3 -11.83 -8.67 14.90
C HIS A 3 -10.60 -7.90 15.37
N PHE A 4 -9.52 -7.97 14.60
CA PHE A 4 -8.31 -7.20 14.87
C PHE A 4 -8.45 -5.80 14.28
N LYS A 5 -8.49 -4.77 15.14
CA LYS A 5 -8.57 -3.35 14.70
C LYS A 5 -7.20 -2.76 14.34
N LYS A 6 -6.10 -3.41 14.72
CA LYS A 6 -4.73 -2.91 14.54
C LYS A 6 -3.74 -4.08 14.62
N ILE A 7 -2.81 -4.16 13.67
CA ILE A 7 -1.65 -5.04 13.75
C ILE A 7 -0.42 -4.16 13.95
N LEU A 8 0.37 -4.44 14.98
CA LEU A 8 1.67 -3.83 15.19
C LEU A 8 2.71 -4.63 14.39
N LEU A 9 2.74 -4.36 13.09
CA LEU A 9 3.85 -4.75 12.22
C LEU A 9 4.93 -3.67 12.39
N GLU A 10 6.17 -3.90 11.97
CA GLU A 10 7.19 -2.83 11.87
C GLU A 10 6.62 -1.58 11.15
N HIS A 11 5.57 -1.77 10.35
CA HIS A 11 4.72 -0.76 9.73
C HIS A 11 3.31 -0.75 10.34
N ASN A 12 2.97 0.25 11.17
CA ASN A 12 1.58 0.46 11.62
C ASN A 12 0.68 0.83 10.42
N ILE A 13 -0.20 -0.06 9.92
CA ILE A 13 -1.18 0.26 8.86
C ILE A 13 -2.53 0.58 9.47
N LYS A 14 -3.10 1.75 9.15
CA LYS A 14 -4.40 2.18 9.67
C LYS A 14 -5.49 1.97 8.61
N ILE A 15 -6.14 0.80 8.66
CA ILE A 15 -7.29 0.47 7.82
C ILE A 15 -8.37 1.56 7.93
N GLY A 16 -9.01 1.90 6.79
CA GLY A 16 -10.04 2.94 6.72
C GLY A 16 -9.52 4.38 6.72
N SER A 17 -8.21 4.59 6.95
CA SER A 17 -7.59 5.90 6.78
C SER A 17 -7.49 6.27 5.29
N LYS A 18 -7.91 7.48 4.93
CA LYS A 18 -7.78 8.00 3.55
C LYS A 18 -6.33 8.12 3.08
N ALA A 19 -5.39 8.32 4.00
CA ALA A 19 -3.98 8.52 3.67
C ALA A 19 -3.08 7.37 4.12
N ASP A 20 -3.48 6.62 5.16
CA ASP A 20 -2.59 5.71 5.91
C ASP A 20 -2.98 4.23 5.81
N SER A 21 -3.64 3.88 4.70
CA SER A 21 -4.11 2.52 4.41
C SER A 21 -3.43 1.93 3.18
N TYR A 22 -2.26 2.41 2.78
CA TYR A 22 -1.63 2.03 1.51
C TYR A 22 -0.27 1.36 1.69
N ILE A 23 0.04 0.43 0.81
CA ILE A 23 1.34 -0.24 0.70
C ILE A 23 1.79 -0.28 -0.76
N LEU A 24 3.09 -0.46 -0.94
CA LEU A 24 3.69 -0.93 -2.18
C LEU A 24 4.08 -2.39 -1.95
N ASN A 25 3.68 -3.28 -2.84
CA ASN A 25 4.11 -4.68 -2.77
C ASN A 25 5.40 -4.92 -3.60
N LYS A 26 5.98 -6.12 -3.44
CA LYS A 26 7.17 -6.58 -4.17
C LYS A 26 6.96 -6.69 -5.69
N SER A 27 5.71 -6.77 -6.16
CA SER A 27 5.32 -6.69 -7.58
C SER A 27 5.12 -5.26 -8.09
N ASN A 28 5.50 -4.25 -7.28
CA ASN A 28 5.30 -2.82 -7.54
C ASN A 28 3.83 -2.39 -7.73
N GLU A 29 2.86 -3.11 -7.17
CA GLU A 29 1.46 -2.66 -7.10
C GLU A 29 1.25 -1.77 -5.88
N ILE A 30 0.47 -0.70 -6.04
CA ILE A 30 0.05 0.15 -4.91
C ILE A 30 -1.34 -0.31 -4.47
N ILE A 31 -1.41 -0.79 -3.23
CA ILE A 31 -2.59 -1.45 -2.69
C ILE A 31 -3.16 -0.60 -1.57
N LYS A 32 -4.46 -0.33 -1.64
CA LYS A 32 -5.28 0.11 -0.51
C LYS A 32 -5.70 -1.11 0.30
N VAL A 33 -5.20 -1.18 1.52
CA VAL A 33 -5.51 -2.20 2.53
C VAL A 33 -6.86 -1.88 3.17
N GLU A 34 -7.82 -2.76 2.96
CA GLU A 34 -9.19 -2.62 3.47
C GLU A 34 -9.47 -3.59 4.63
N ASN A 35 -8.71 -4.69 4.72
CA ASN A 35 -8.78 -5.62 5.83
C ASN A 35 -7.46 -6.41 5.98
N ILE A 36 -7.18 -6.89 7.18
CA ILE A 36 -6.06 -7.81 7.44
C ILE A 36 -6.58 -8.95 8.32
N VAL A 37 -6.36 -10.18 7.87
CA VAL A 37 -6.88 -11.39 8.52
C VAL A 37 -5.76 -12.36 8.82
N ASN A 38 -5.93 -13.18 9.85
CA ASN A 38 -5.03 -14.28 10.15
C ASN A 38 -5.67 -15.59 9.68
N GLN A 39 -4.93 -16.38 8.91
CA GLN A 39 -5.36 -17.71 8.50
C GLN A 39 -5.09 -18.71 9.64
N HIS A 40 -6.15 -19.13 10.35
CA HIS A 40 -6.06 -19.94 11.56
C HIS A 40 -5.17 -21.20 11.46
N GLU A 41 -5.17 -21.87 10.30
CA GLU A 41 -4.45 -23.15 10.12
C GLU A 41 -2.93 -22.98 9.97
N THR A 42 -2.50 -21.87 9.36
CA THR A 42 -1.10 -21.61 9.01
C THR A 42 -0.48 -20.49 9.85
N ASN A 43 -1.31 -19.75 10.59
CA ASN A 43 -0.98 -18.50 11.26
C ASN A 43 -0.41 -17.43 10.31
N ASN A 44 -0.73 -17.52 9.00
CA ASN A 44 -0.29 -16.57 8.00
C ASN A 44 -1.17 -15.33 8.01
N ILE A 45 -0.54 -14.16 7.95
CA ILE A 45 -1.23 -12.88 7.82
C ILE A 45 -1.55 -12.63 6.35
N ILE A 46 -2.82 -12.39 6.05
CA ILE A 46 -3.32 -12.10 4.70
C ILE A 46 -3.89 -10.68 4.66
N ILE A 47 -3.42 -9.91 3.69
CA ILE A 47 -3.88 -8.56 3.38
C ILE A 47 -4.99 -8.65 2.35
N ILE A 48 -6.12 -8.01 2.60
CA ILE A 48 -7.24 -7.92 1.66
C ILE A 48 -7.43 -6.45 1.28
N GLY A 49 -7.58 -6.19 -0.02
CA GLY A 49 -7.65 -4.82 -0.50
C GLY A 49 -7.88 -4.70 -1.99
N LYS A 50 -7.67 -3.49 -2.47
CA LYS A 50 -7.79 -3.10 -3.88
C LYS A 50 -6.48 -2.48 -4.32
N HIS A 51 -6.11 -2.68 -5.57
CA HIS A 51 -4.92 -2.06 -6.16
C HIS A 51 -5.34 -0.92 -7.09
N PHE A 52 -4.44 0.04 -7.30
CA PHE A 52 -4.63 1.04 -8.34
C PHE A 52 -4.31 0.44 -9.71
N GLU A 53 -5.24 0.61 -10.66
CA GLU A 53 -5.12 0.12 -12.03
C GLU A 53 -4.23 1.04 -12.87
N ILE A 54 -4.26 2.33 -12.57
CA ILE A 54 -3.40 3.32 -13.22
C ILE A 54 -2.30 3.72 -12.24
N LYS A 55 -1.06 3.60 -12.68
CA LYS A 55 0.15 4.02 -11.96
C LYS A 55 1.17 4.56 -12.95
N LYS A 56 1.63 5.80 -12.75
CA LYS A 56 2.68 6.42 -13.57
C LYS A 56 3.61 7.28 -12.70
N ALA A 57 4.75 7.69 -13.27
CA ALA A 57 5.63 8.66 -12.64
C ALA A 57 4.84 9.93 -12.27
N PHE A 58 5.04 10.45 -11.05
CA PHE A 58 4.45 11.71 -10.62
C PHE A 58 5.20 12.92 -11.21
N TYR A 59 6.52 12.82 -11.32
CA TYR A 59 7.40 13.78 -12.01
C TYR A 59 8.59 13.05 -12.64
N ASP A 60 9.22 13.70 -13.62
CA ASP A 60 10.38 13.22 -14.38
C ASP A 60 11.66 14.05 -14.16
N ASN A 61 11.53 15.28 -13.64
CA ASN A 61 12.63 16.19 -13.33
C ASN A 61 12.60 16.58 -11.85
N PRO A 62 13.74 16.61 -11.12
CA PRO A 62 15.13 16.36 -11.57
C PRO A 62 15.50 14.90 -11.80
N ILE A 63 14.63 13.97 -11.36
CA ILE A 63 14.78 12.53 -11.53
C ILE A 63 13.39 11.93 -11.75
N ASP A 64 13.31 10.82 -12.49
CA ASP A 64 12.08 10.04 -12.56
C ASP A 64 11.66 9.58 -11.14
N SER A 65 10.53 10.10 -10.69
CA SER A 65 9.92 9.82 -9.39
C SER A 65 9.74 8.33 -9.09
N THR A 66 9.67 7.47 -10.11
CA THR A 66 9.56 6.01 -9.92
C THR A 66 10.82 5.40 -9.29
N PHE A 67 12.01 6.00 -9.46
CA PHE A 67 13.22 5.60 -8.72
C PHE A 67 13.04 5.77 -7.20
N LEU A 68 12.23 6.74 -6.80
CA LEU A 68 11.90 7.04 -5.41
C LEU A 68 10.61 6.35 -4.97
N ASN A 69 10.05 5.44 -5.78
CA ASN A 69 8.72 4.84 -5.60
C ASN A 69 7.59 5.87 -5.39
N VAL A 70 7.69 7.05 -6.00
CA VAL A 70 6.64 8.09 -5.95
C VAL A 70 5.83 8.03 -7.24
N TYR A 71 4.50 7.93 -7.11
CA TYR A 71 3.61 7.68 -8.25
C TYR A 71 2.35 8.55 -8.20
N GLU A 72 1.89 8.98 -9.38
CA GLU A 72 0.50 9.38 -9.57
C GLU A 72 -0.33 8.11 -9.82
N VAL A 73 -1.40 7.94 -9.07
CA VAL A 73 -2.27 6.76 -9.15
C VAL A 73 -3.71 7.14 -9.41
N ASN A 74 -4.42 6.30 -10.15
CA ASN A 74 -5.85 6.48 -10.41
C ASN A 74 -6.55 5.11 -10.51
N ASN A 75 -7.87 5.14 -10.33
CA ASN A 75 -8.77 3.98 -10.42
C ASN A 75 -8.39 2.84 -9.47
N LEU A 76 -9.06 2.74 -8.32
CA LEU A 76 -9.00 1.52 -7.54
C LEU A 76 -9.76 0.42 -8.28
N SER A 77 -9.20 -0.79 -8.28
CA SER A 77 -9.83 -1.93 -8.92
C SER A 77 -11.24 -2.20 -8.39
N GLU A 78 -12.12 -2.68 -9.26
CA GLU A 78 -13.48 -3.04 -8.90
C GLU A 78 -13.50 -4.19 -7.88
N ASN A 79 -12.69 -5.22 -8.15
CA ASN A 79 -12.61 -6.43 -7.36
C ASN A 79 -11.56 -6.33 -6.25
N TYR A 80 -11.85 -7.01 -5.15
CA TYR A 80 -10.88 -7.25 -4.08
C TYR A 80 -9.91 -8.35 -4.51
N LYS A 81 -8.66 -8.21 -4.06
CA LYS A 81 -7.64 -9.24 -4.11
C LYS A 81 -7.08 -9.45 -2.70
N TYR A 82 -6.34 -10.53 -2.54
CA TYR A 82 -5.62 -10.83 -1.31
C TYR A 82 -4.15 -11.09 -1.60
N TRP A 83 -3.30 -10.75 -0.64
CA TRP A 83 -1.86 -10.93 -0.71
C TRP A 83 -1.33 -11.46 0.62
N SER A 84 -0.26 -12.26 0.59
CA SER A 84 0.49 -12.57 1.82
C SER A 84 1.09 -11.30 2.41
N TYR A 85 1.17 -11.21 3.74
CA TYR A 85 1.88 -10.13 4.43
C TYR A 85 3.33 -9.96 3.93
N ASP A 86 4.00 -11.07 3.59
CA ASP A 86 5.38 -11.04 3.10
C ASP A 86 5.54 -10.34 1.74
N CYS A 87 4.43 -9.99 1.06
CA CYS A 87 4.48 -9.25 -0.18
C CYS A 87 4.78 -7.76 0.04
N ILE A 88 4.65 -7.23 1.26
CA ILE A 88 4.87 -5.81 1.53
C ILE A 88 6.33 -5.47 1.23
N LYS A 89 6.54 -4.45 0.39
CA LYS A 89 7.84 -3.84 0.13
C LYS A 89 8.04 -2.60 1.00
N THR A 90 7.03 -1.73 1.06
CA THR A 90 7.06 -0.55 1.93
C THR A 90 5.65 0.00 2.16
N LYS A 91 5.51 0.83 3.20
CA LYS A 91 4.29 1.55 3.49
C LYS A 91 4.20 2.83 2.67
N MET A 92 3.01 3.13 2.17
CA MET A 92 2.73 4.29 1.35
C MET A 92 1.75 5.21 2.05
N ILE A 93 1.93 6.52 1.85
CA ILE A 93 0.88 7.50 2.10
C ILE A 93 0.21 7.87 0.79
N LEU A 94 -1.10 8.12 0.84
CA LEU A 94 -1.84 8.71 -0.26
C LEU A 94 -2.27 10.12 0.13
N PHE A 95 -1.94 11.11 -0.70
CA PHE A 95 -2.46 12.47 -0.57
C PHE A 95 -2.92 13.00 -1.92
N GLU A 96 -3.77 14.02 -1.87
CA GLU A 96 -4.33 14.66 -3.06
C GLU A 96 -3.68 16.03 -3.25
N LEU A 97 -3.22 16.31 -4.47
CA LEU A 97 -2.65 17.60 -4.89
C LEU A 97 -3.20 17.91 -6.28
N ASP A 98 -3.86 19.07 -6.44
CA ASP A 98 -4.46 19.50 -7.71
C ASP A 98 -5.31 18.39 -8.37
N GLU A 99 -6.20 17.77 -7.59
CA GLU A 99 -7.08 16.66 -7.98
C GLU A 99 -6.36 15.33 -8.33
N LYS A 100 -5.03 15.28 -8.23
CA LYS A 100 -4.23 14.07 -8.45
C LYS A 100 -4.01 13.34 -7.14
N LYS A 101 -4.12 12.01 -7.18
CA LYS A 101 -3.77 11.14 -6.06
C LYS A 101 -2.32 10.73 -6.18
N ILE A 102 -1.52 11.08 -5.18
CA ILE A 102 -0.09 10.83 -5.13
C ILE A 102 0.17 9.79 -4.06
N ALA A 103 0.77 8.68 -4.48
CA ALA A 103 1.27 7.65 -3.58
C ALA A 103 2.76 7.91 -3.34
N TYR A 104 3.14 8.05 -2.07
CA TYR A 104 4.50 8.38 -1.65
C TYR A 104 4.97 7.41 -0.57
N PRO A 105 6.20 6.85 -0.64
CA PRO A 105 6.67 5.93 0.36
C PRO A 105 7.04 6.65 1.64
N ILE A 106 6.77 6.02 2.79
CA ILE A 106 7.29 6.53 4.05
C ILE A 106 8.78 6.14 4.12
N ILE A 107 9.67 7.10 3.87
CA ILE A 107 11.12 6.87 3.69
C ILE A 107 11.74 6.10 4.86
N HIS A 108 11.40 6.44 6.10
CA HIS A 108 11.89 5.74 7.30
C HIS A 108 11.29 4.34 7.53
N ALA A 109 10.40 3.90 6.64
CA ALA A 109 9.79 2.58 6.64
C ALA A 109 10.27 1.73 5.46
N LEU A 110 11.24 2.21 4.67
CA LEU A 110 11.96 1.41 3.70
C LEU A 110 12.87 0.45 4.47
N THR A 111 12.55 -0.83 4.45
CA THR A 111 13.47 -1.88 4.87
C THR A 111 14.34 -2.22 3.67
N ASP A 112 15.64 -1.98 3.79
CA ASP A 112 16.62 -2.46 2.81
C ASP A 112 16.55 -4.00 2.76
N ASN A 113 16.27 -4.56 1.58
CA ASN A 113 16.40 -6.00 1.33
C ASN A 113 17.85 -6.34 0.99
#